data_AF-A0A285E9H9-F1
#
_entry.id   AF-A0A285E9H9-F1
#
_cell.length_a   1.000
_cell.length_b   1.000
_cell.length_c   1.000
_cell.angle_alpha   90.00
_cell.angle_beta   90.00
_cell.angle_gamma   90.00
#
_symmetry.space_group_name_H-M   'P 1'
#
loop_
_entity.id
_entity.type
_entity.pdbx_description
1 polymer ?
#
loop_
_entity_poly.entity_id
_entity_poly.type
_entity_poly.pdbx_seq_one_letter_code
_entity_poly.pdbx_strand_id
1 'polypeptide(L)'
;MARRTTLRLVAGLAVGVALLGGCAEKQEASDTLPSAGAAEPSEAELPPLGPAEFPVPDGAREKTPEGALSFARYYMSLGKEIGAGSVPAQSLRDLSVSCPLCQQIAASYEADQQSGYTYRGFTYTFKEYGPPLVTGNEAELGFVYSQSEYVVVDASGREVLERSGDASGDLQSGMLLQWRADLNSWLVSSLTVG
;
A
#
# COMPACT_ATOMS: atom_id res chain seq x y z
N MET A 1 -49.56 22.34 -2.65
CA MET A 1 -50.04 21.31 -1.71
C MET A 1 -49.22 21.37 -0.42
N ALA A 2 -49.88 21.14 0.70
CA ALA A 2 -49.52 21.64 2.03
C ALA A 2 -48.47 20.82 2.81
N ARG A 3 -47.74 21.56 3.66
CA ARG A 3 -46.98 21.21 4.89
C ARG A 3 -47.09 19.78 5.44
N ARG A 4 -45.97 19.26 5.97
CA ARG A 4 -45.81 18.93 7.41
C ARG A 4 -44.34 18.65 7.81
N THR A 5 -43.86 19.45 8.74
CA THR A 5 -42.63 19.32 9.54
C THR A 5 -42.83 18.29 10.67
N THR A 6 -41.77 17.58 11.08
CA THR A 6 -41.68 17.04 12.45
C THR A 6 -40.21 16.95 12.91
N LEU A 7 -39.87 17.84 13.85
CA LEU A 7 -38.71 17.77 14.73
C LEU A 7 -38.73 16.48 15.56
N ARG A 8 -37.56 15.95 15.92
CA ARG A 8 -37.30 15.44 17.27
C ARG A 8 -35.81 15.54 17.62
N LEU A 9 -35.51 16.46 18.55
CA LEU A 9 -34.30 16.52 19.36
C LEU A 9 -34.16 15.25 20.21
N VAL A 10 -32.95 14.72 20.34
CA VAL A 10 -32.51 14.04 21.57
C VAL A 10 -31.08 14.49 21.87
N ALA A 11 -30.97 15.30 22.92
CA ALA A 11 -29.72 15.63 23.58
C ALA A 11 -29.35 14.51 24.57
N GLY A 12 -28.09 14.10 24.57
CA GLY A 12 -27.53 13.14 25.54
C GLY A 12 -26.15 13.60 25.98
N LEU A 13 -26.12 14.38 27.06
CA LEU A 13 -24.94 14.89 27.74
C LEU A 13 -24.52 13.88 28.82
N ALA A 14 -23.27 13.42 28.84
CA ALA A 14 -22.67 12.81 30.02
C ALA A 14 -21.15 13.03 30.03
N VAL A 15 -20.74 13.99 30.85
CA VAL A 15 -19.37 14.30 31.25
C VAL A 15 -18.97 13.31 32.35
N GLY A 16 -17.80 12.68 32.21
CA GLY A 16 -17.20 11.82 33.23
C GLY A 16 -15.70 12.05 33.32
N VAL A 17 -15.30 13.14 34.00
CA VAL A 17 -13.92 13.38 34.42
C VAL A 17 -13.75 12.76 35.81
N ALA A 18 -12.94 11.71 35.91
CA ALA A 18 -12.43 11.21 37.18
C ALA A 18 -10.89 11.29 37.14
N LEU A 19 -10.37 12.40 37.65
CA LEU A 19 -8.98 12.55 38.05
C LEU A 19 -8.79 11.79 39.35
N LEU A 20 -7.93 10.77 39.35
CA LEU A 20 -7.34 10.22 40.56
C LEU A 20 -5.82 10.37 40.43
N GLY A 21 -5.35 11.55 40.81
CA GLY A 21 -3.95 11.75 41.19
C GLY A 21 -3.72 11.05 42.53
N GLY A 22 -2.95 9.97 42.50
CA GLY A 22 -2.57 9.19 43.67
C GLY A 22 -1.06 9.13 43.83
N CYS A 23 -0.58 9.82 44.86
CA CYS A 23 0.66 9.59 45.61
C CYS A 23 1.99 9.51 44.82
N ALA A 24 2.63 10.67 44.71
CA ALA A 24 4.08 10.76 44.63
C ALA A 24 4.69 10.30 45.95
N GLU A 25 5.35 9.14 45.95
CA GLU A 25 6.25 8.70 47.01
C GLU A 25 7.67 8.72 46.44
N LYS A 26 8.52 9.59 46.98
CA LYS A 26 9.92 9.71 46.60
C LYS A 26 10.71 8.62 47.34
N GLN A 27 10.80 7.45 46.74
CA GLN A 27 11.62 6.34 47.23
C GLN A 27 12.99 6.40 46.54
N GLU A 28 14.01 6.91 47.24
CA GLU A 28 15.41 6.64 46.87
C GLU A 28 15.72 5.20 47.31
N ALA A 29 15.86 4.29 46.34
CA ALA A 29 16.20 2.90 46.59
C ALA A 29 17.44 2.50 45.76
N SER A 30 18.57 2.51 46.46
CA SER A 30 19.77 1.66 46.29
C SER A 30 20.43 1.57 44.91
N ASP A 31 21.51 2.34 44.77
CA ASP A 31 22.57 2.21 43.74
C ASP A 31 23.43 0.93 43.90
N THR A 32 22.83 -0.25 44.00
CA THR A 32 23.59 -1.51 44.07
C THR A 32 22.85 -2.69 43.43
N LEU A 33 22.58 -2.61 42.13
CA LEU A 33 22.43 -3.80 41.30
C LEU A 33 23.36 -3.68 40.08
N PRO A 34 24.06 -4.77 39.69
CA PRO A 34 24.88 -4.76 38.49
C PRO A 34 23.98 -4.36 37.33
N SER A 35 24.46 -3.42 36.51
CA SER A 35 23.86 -3.05 35.25
C SER A 35 23.56 -4.33 34.48
N ALA A 36 22.30 -4.76 34.53
CA ALA A 36 21.75 -5.67 33.57
C ALA A 36 21.75 -4.84 32.28
N GLY A 37 22.85 -4.93 31.53
CA GLY A 37 22.83 -4.75 30.10
C GLY A 37 21.88 -5.80 29.55
N ALA A 38 20.58 -5.57 29.72
CA ALA A 38 19.58 -6.11 28.85
C ALA A 38 19.91 -5.47 27.51
N ALA A 39 20.75 -6.15 26.74
CA ALA A 39 20.63 -6.07 25.31
C ALA A 39 19.15 -6.35 25.04
N GLU A 40 18.40 -5.32 24.64
CA GLU A 40 17.09 -5.53 24.05
C GLU A 40 17.27 -6.65 23.03
N PRO A 41 16.42 -7.69 23.03
CA PRO A 41 16.50 -8.69 21.98
C PRO A 41 16.39 -7.91 20.68
N SER A 42 17.47 -7.90 19.89
CA SER A 42 17.45 -7.29 18.58
C SER A 42 16.34 -8.00 17.83
N GLU A 43 15.20 -7.34 17.70
CA GLU A 43 14.10 -7.82 16.90
C GLU A 43 14.70 -8.12 15.53
N ALA A 44 14.69 -9.41 15.15
CA ALA A 44 15.44 -9.85 13.99
C ALA A 44 14.90 -9.10 12.77
N GLU A 45 15.70 -8.13 12.30
CA GLU A 45 15.30 -7.23 11.22
C GLU A 45 14.98 -8.08 10.00
N LEU A 46 13.74 -7.99 9.54
CA LEU A 46 13.29 -8.78 8.40
C LEU A 46 14.18 -8.47 7.20
N PRO A 47 14.59 -9.47 6.40
CA PRO A 47 15.34 -9.20 5.18
C PRO A 47 14.58 -8.17 4.32
N PRO A 48 15.28 -7.21 3.70
CA PRO A 48 14.64 -6.20 2.87
C PRO A 48 13.89 -6.87 1.72
N LEU A 49 12.71 -6.35 1.40
CA LEU A 49 11.84 -6.86 0.33
C LEU A 49 11.41 -5.71 -0.58
N GLY A 50 11.41 -5.97 -1.89
CA GLY A 50 11.16 -4.95 -2.91
C GLY A 50 12.44 -4.19 -3.31
N PRO A 51 12.30 -3.18 -4.19
CA PRO A 51 13.41 -2.32 -4.59
C PRO A 51 14.04 -1.59 -3.41
N ALA A 52 15.36 -1.38 -3.43
CA ALA A 52 16.06 -0.72 -2.33
C ALA A 52 15.61 0.74 -2.15
N GLU A 53 15.34 1.40 -3.27
CA GLU A 53 14.84 2.77 -3.38
C GLU A 53 13.34 2.90 -3.08
N PHE A 54 12.60 1.79 -3.05
CA PHE A 54 11.17 1.75 -2.79
C PHE A 54 10.77 0.45 -2.06
N PRO A 55 11.23 0.24 -0.81
CA PRO A 55 11.05 -1.02 -0.10
C PRO A 55 9.58 -1.24 0.29
N VAL A 56 9.19 -2.51 0.42
CA VAL A 56 7.87 -2.88 0.95
C VAL A 56 7.78 -2.41 2.41
N PRO A 57 6.79 -1.56 2.77
CA PRO A 57 6.63 -1.06 4.13
C PRO A 57 6.37 -2.18 5.14
N ASP A 58 6.83 -2.03 6.39
CA ASP A 58 6.63 -3.04 7.44
C ASP A 58 5.16 -3.40 7.66
N GLY A 59 4.27 -2.39 7.66
CA GLY A 59 2.83 -2.65 7.77
C GLY A 59 2.27 -3.46 6.59
N ALA A 60 2.86 -3.37 5.40
CA ALA A 60 2.49 -4.21 4.25
C ALA A 60 3.01 -5.66 4.36
N ARG A 61 3.83 -5.95 5.36
CA ARG A 61 4.39 -7.26 5.68
C ARG A 61 3.66 -7.93 6.84
N GLU A 62 2.47 -7.46 7.18
CA GLU A 62 1.62 -8.08 8.20
C GLU A 62 0.56 -8.99 7.57
N LYS A 63 0.34 -10.16 8.16
CA LYS A 63 -0.69 -11.10 7.73
C LYS A 63 -2.07 -10.74 8.30
N THR A 64 -2.51 -9.51 8.03
CA THR A 64 -3.76 -8.90 8.52
C THR A 64 -4.51 -8.26 7.35
N PRO A 65 -5.82 -7.95 7.49
CA PRO A 65 -6.55 -7.18 6.49
C PRO A 65 -5.88 -5.83 6.19
N GLU A 66 -5.38 -5.14 7.21
CA GLU A 66 -4.69 -3.86 7.10
C GLU A 66 -3.37 -4.00 6.34
N GLY A 67 -2.61 -5.07 6.62
CA GLY A 67 -1.37 -5.34 5.91
C GLY A 67 -1.58 -5.73 4.45
N ALA A 68 -2.62 -6.51 4.16
CA ALA A 68 -3.03 -6.81 2.78
C ALA A 68 -3.41 -5.54 2.00
N LEU A 69 -4.17 -4.63 2.62
CA LEU A 69 -4.53 -3.34 2.01
C LEU A 69 -3.29 -2.46 1.79
N SER A 70 -2.41 -2.37 2.78
CA SER A 70 -1.15 -1.63 2.70
C SER A 70 -0.27 -2.15 1.56
N PHE A 71 -0.14 -3.47 1.44
CA PHE A 71 0.57 -4.11 0.33
C PHE A 71 -0.05 -3.81 -1.03
N ALA A 72 -1.37 -3.90 -1.16
CA ALA A 72 -2.05 -3.60 -2.42
C ALA A 72 -1.82 -2.15 -2.85
N ARG A 73 -1.90 -1.19 -1.91
CA ARG A 73 -1.58 0.22 -2.20
C ARG A 73 -0.14 0.39 -2.65
N TYR A 74 0.80 -0.22 -1.93
CA TYR A 74 2.21 -0.22 -2.29
C TYR A 74 2.43 -0.79 -3.70
N TYR A 75 1.80 -1.91 -4.03
CA TYR A 75 1.93 -2.56 -5.34
C TYR A 75 1.43 -1.68 -6.49
N MET A 76 0.34 -0.94 -6.28
CA MET A 76 -0.14 0.04 -7.26
C MET A 76 0.80 1.26 -7.35
N SER A 77 1.37 1.71 -6.23
CA SER A 77 2.42 2.75 -6.22
C SER A 77 3.68 2.31 -6.97
N LEU A 78 4.05 1.04 -6.87
CA LEU A 78 5.24 0.49 -7.52
C LEU A 78 5.16 0.64 -9.04
N GLY A 79 3.99 0.41 -9.64
CA GLY A 79 3.78 0.67 -11.07
C GLY A 79 4.06 2.13 -11.45
N LYS A 80 3.73 3.08 -10.56
CA LYS A 80 4.06 4.49 -10.75
C LYS A 80 5.57 4.72 -10.79
N GLU A 81 6.30 4.18 -9.82
CA GLU A 81 7.74 4.33 -9.72
C GLU A 81 8.47 3.65 -10.90
N ILE A 82 7.96 2.52 -11.41
CA ILE A 82 8.49 1.86 -12.60
C ILE A 82 8.32 2.74 -13.84
N GLY A 83 7.13 3.32 -14.03
CA GLY A 83 6.86 4.23 -15.14
C GLY A 83 7.73 5.49 -15.10
N ALA A 84 8.03 5.99 -13.90
CA ALA A 84 8.95 7.10 -13.69
C ALA A 84 10.43 6.73 -13.94
N GLY A 85 10.75 5.44 -14.06
CA GLY A 85 12.11 4.93 -14.22
C GLY A 85 12.91 4.91 -12.91
N SER A 86 12.26 5.10 -11.76
CA SER A 86 12.91 5.07 -10.45
C SER A 86 13.30 3.66 -10.02
N VAL A 87 12.55 2.65 -10.46
CA VAL A 87 12.68 1.24 -10.09
C VAL A 87 12.60 0.34 -11.33
N PRO A 88 13.21 -0.86 -11.32
CA PRO A 88 13.15 -1.78 -12.46
C PRO A 88 11.78 -2.45 -12.58
N ALA A 89 11.33 -2.72 -13.81
CA ALA A 89 10.07 -3.41 -14.07
C ALA A 89 10.00 -4.83 -13.46
N GLN A 90 11.16 -5.47 -13.27
CA GLN A 90 11.29 -6.79 -12.62
C GLN A 90 10.65 -6.82 -11.22
N SER A 91 10.63 -5.69 -10.51
CA SER A 91 10.07 -5.56 -9.16
C SER A 91 8.58 -5.96 -9.08
N LEU A 92 7.79 -5.71 -10.14
CA LEU A 92 6.40 -6.18 -10.20
C LEU A 92 6.33 -7.71 -10.25
N ARG A 93 7.25 -8.35 -10.99
CA ARG A 93 7.30 -9.82 -11.11
C ARG A 93 7.74 -10.46 -9.80
N ASP A 94 8.72 -9.86 -9.12
CA ASP A 94 9.24 -10.35 -7.84
C ASP A 94 8.18 -10.31 -6.74
N LEU A 95 7.21 -9.39 -6.85
CA LEU A 95 6.09 -9.23 -5.94
C LEU A 95 4.78 -9.85 -6.46
N SER A 96 4.88 -10.73 -7.45
CA SER A 96 3.75 -11.45 -8.05
C SER A 96 3.96 -12.97 -8.06
N VAL A 97 2.88 -13.73 -8.04
CA VAL A 97 2.90 -15.19 -8.19
C VAL A 97 1.75 -15.65 -9.09
N SER A 98 2.05 -16.17 -10.28
CA SER A 98 1.03 -16.66 -11.22
C SER A 98 -0.01 -15.61 -11.64
N CYS A 99 0.36 -14.32 -11.72
CA CYS A 99 -0.51 -13.22 -12.17
C CYS A 99 -0.23 -12.82 -13.64
N PRO A 100 -1.04 -13.25 -14.64
CA PRO A 100 -0.74 -12.97 -16.06
C PRO A 100 -0.76 -11.48 -16.41
N LEU A 101 -1.72 -10.71 -15.88
CA LEU A 101 -1.79 -9.26 -16.11
C LEU A 101 -0.55 -8.55 -15.55
N CYS A 102 -0.09 -8.94 -14.37
CA CYS A 102 1.14 -8.42 -13.77
C CYS A 102 2.37 -8.68 -14.67
N GLN A 103 2.46 -9.89 -15.25
CA GLN A 103 3.54 -10.24 -16.18
C GLN A 103 3.48 -9.43 -17.48
N GLN A 104 2.28 -9.17 -17.98
CA GLN A 104 2.07 -8.33 -19.17
C GLN A 104 2.45 -6.87 -18.91
N ILE A 105 2.02 -6.30 -17.78
CA ILE A 105 2.36 -4.93 -17.38
C ILE A 105 3.88 -4.78 -17.21
N ALA A 106 4.51 -5.70 -16.48
CA ALA A 106 5.96 -5.69 -16.29
C ALA A 106 6.71 -5.79 -17.63
N ALA A 107 6.26 -6.64 -18.56
CA ALA A 107 6.86 -6.75 -19.89
C ALA A 107 6.71 -5.46 -20.72
N SER A 108 5.58 -4.77 -20.61
CA SER A 108 5.38 -3.47 -21.28
C SER A 108 6.36 -2.44 -20.75
N TYR A 109 6.44 -2.27 -19.42
CA TYR A 109 7.39 -1.34 -18.82
C TYR A 109 8.84 -1.67 -19.15
N GLU A 110 9.20 -2.94 -19.15
CA GLU A 110 10.54 -3.39 -19.53
C GLU A 110 10.88 -3.04 -20.99
N ALA A 111 9.96 -3.25 -21.93
CA ALA A 111 10.14 -2.88 -23.32
C ALA A 111 10.28 -1.36 -23.51
N ASP A 112 9.49 -0.59 -22.76
CA ASP A 112 9.53 0.87 -22.80
C ASP A 112 10.83 1.41 -22.16
N GLN A 113 11.27 0.84 -21.03
CA GLN A 113 12.57 1.15 -20.40
C GLN A 113 13.75 0.81 -21.34
N GLN A 114 13.73 -0.34 -22.03
CA GLN A 114 14.75 -0.72 -23.02
C GLN A 114 14.76 0.22 -24.24
N SER A 115 13.61 0.83 -24.56
CA SER A 115 13.48 1.83 -25.63
C SER A 115 13.85 3.25 -25.17
N GLY A 116 14.26 3.42 -23.91
CA GLY A 116 14.59 4.70 -23.31
C GLY A 116 13.36 5.59 -23.06
N TYR A 117 12.17 4.99 -22.93
CA TYR A 117 10.94 5.71 -22.66
C TYR A 117 10.74 5.95 -21.17
N THR A 118 10.07 7.05 -20.83
CA THR A 118 9.71 7.39 -19.44
C THR A 118 8.34 8.04 -19.40
N TYR A 119 7.59 7.79 -18.32
CA TYR A 119 6.23 8.29 -18.13
C TYR A 119 6.27 9.56 -17.27
N ARG A 120 5.46 10.56 -17.64
CA ARG A 120 5.34 11.85 -16.94
C ARG A 120 3.89 12.20 -16.67
N GLY A 121 3.70 13.05 -15.66
CA GLY A 121 2.43 13.73 -15.40
C GLY A 121 1.35 12.86 -14.74
N PHE A 122 1.56 11.55 -14.58
CA PHE A 122 0.50 10.68 -14.09
C PHE A 122 0.42 10.61 -12.58
N THR A 123 -0.81 10.67 -12.12
CA THR A 123 -1.24 10.39 -10.76
C THR A 123 -2.28 9.28 -10.81
N TYR A 124 -2.54 8.65 -9.68
CA TYR A 124 -3.62 7.68 -9.59
C TYR A 124 -4.34 7.82 -8.27
N THR A 125 -5.59 7.34 -8.23
CA THR A 125 -6.34 7.17 -7.00
C THR A 125 -6.58 5.68 -6.75
N PHE A 126 -6.61 5.31 -5.47
CA PHE A 126 -6.94 3.97 -5.01
C PHE A 126 -7.97 4.12 -3.90
N LYS A 127 -9.20 3.67 -4.17
CA LYS A 127 -10.31 3.72 -3.23
C LYS A 127 -10.91 2.33 -3.06
N GLU A 128 -10.58 1.68 -1.96
CA GLU A 128 -11.14 0.40 -1.53
C GLU A 128 -12.67 0.45 -1.38
N TYR A 129 -13.34 -0.67 -1.69
CA TYR A 129 -14.77 -0.83 -1.37
C TYR A 129 -15.02 -1.14 0.11
N GLY A 130 -13.99 -1.65 0.81
CA GLY A 130 -14.03 -2.07 2.19
C GLY A 130 -12.72 -2.74 2.60
N PRO A 131 -12.64 -3.28 3.83
CA PRO A 131 -11.47 -4.02 4.28
C PRO A 131 -11.26 -5.29 3.44
N PRO A 132 -10.01 -5.72 3.19
CA PRO A 132 -9.75 -6.99 2.53
C PRO A 132 -10.33 -8.18 3.31
N LEU A 133 -10.81 -9.18 2.58
CA LEU A 133 -11.21 -10.47 3.15
C LEU A 133 -9.98 -11.39 3.22
N VAL A 134 -9.53 -11.71 4.43
CA VAL A 134 -8.38 -12.61 4.64
C VAL A 134 -8.88 -13.99 5.03
N THR A 135 -8.51 -15.02 4.26
CA THR A 135 -8.83 -16.44 4.52
C THR A 135 -7.57 -17.29 4.42
N GLY A 136 -7.09 -17.81 5.55
CA GLY A 136 -5.90 -18.67 5.54
C GLY A 136 -4.65 -17.91 5.07
N ASN A 137 -4.12 -18.27 3.91
CA ASN A 137 -2.96 -17.61 3.27
C ASN A 137 -3.36 -16.73 2.08
N GLU A 138 -4.64 -16.41 1.93
CA GLU A 138 -5.14 -15.62 0.82
C GLU A 138 -5.82 -14.36 1.35
N ALA A 139 -5.72 -13.28 0.58
CA ALA A 139 -6.53 -12.09 0.80
C ALA A 139 -7.15 -11.63 -0.52
N GLU A 140 -8.40 -11.18 -0.45
CA GLU A 140 -9.13 -10.60 -1.57
C GLU A 140 -9.52 -9.17 -1.22
N LEU A 141 -9.36 -8.27 -2.19
CA LEU A 141 -9.87 -6.91 -2.07
C LEU A 141 -10.36 -6.37 -3.41
N GLY A 142 -11.43 -5.58 -3.35
CA GLY A 142 -11.92 -4.77 -4.46
C GLY A 142 -11.70 -3.28 -4.19
N PHE A 143 -11.42 -2.53 -5.25
CA PHE A 143 -11.17 -1.09 -5.19
C PHE A 143 -11.57 -0.41 -6.51
N VAL A 144 -11.77 0.89 -6.45
CA VAL A 144 -11.79 1.78 -7.63
C VAL A 144 -10.36 2.26 -7.85
N TYR A 145 -9.89 2.07 -9.07
CA TYR A 145 -8.66 2.67 -9.57
C TYR A 145 -9.00 3.76 -10.55
N SER A 146 -8.31 4.89 -10.50
CA SER A 146 -8.33 5.85 -11.60
C SER A 146 -6.94 6.40 -11.84
N GLN A 147 -6.59 6.62 -13.09
CA GLN A 147 -5.33 7.21 -13.52
C GLN A 147 -5.63 8.54 -14.21
N SER A 148 -4.83 9.57 -13.92
CA SER A 148 -4.87 10.79 -14.72
C SER A 148 -4.29 10.55 -16.11
N GLU A 149 -4.38 11.55 -16.99
CA GLU A 149 -3.59 11.53 -18.22
C GLU A 149 -2.09 11.34 -17.92
N TYR A 150 -1.40 10.73 -18.87
CA TYR A 150 0.04 10.51 -18.80
C TYR A 150 0.69 10.72 -20.15
N VAL A 151 1.91 11.22 -20.12
CA VAL A 151 2.72 11.46 -21.31
C VAL A 151 3.92 10.55 -21.28
N VAL A 152 4.12 9.76 -22.35
CA VAL A 152 5.37 9.02 -22.55
C VAL A 152 6.33 9.89 -23.33
N VAL A 153 7.57 9.96 -22.88
CA VAL A 153 8.65 10.66 -23.57
C VAL A 153 9.76 9.71 -23.98
N ASP A 154 10.41 9.98 -25.11
CA ASP A 154 11.60 9.26 -25.56
C ASP A 154 12.89 9.73 -24.84
N ALA A 155 14.02 9.08 -25.14
CA ALA A 155 15.33 9.43 -24.57
C ALA A 155 15.80 10.86 -24.90
N SER A 156 15.23 11.49 -25.94
CA SER A 156 15.48 12.90 -26.29
C SER A 156 14.52 13.87 -25.58
N GLY A 157 13.57 13.35 -24.80
CA GLY A 157 12.55 14.12 -24.09
C GLY A 157 11.36 14.53 -24.95
N ARG A 158 11.23 13.99 -26.17
CA ARG A 158 10.07 14.25 -27.04
C ARG A 158 8.92 13.33 -26.69
N GLU A 159 7.71 13.86 -26.77
CA GLU A 159 6.50 13.07 -26.50
C GLU A 159 6.27 12.00 -27.57
N VAL A 160 5.84 10.82 -27.11
CA VAL A 160 5.49 9.66 -27.92
C VAL A 160 3.98 9.46 -27.80
N LEU A 161 3.21 10.22 -28.59
CA LEU A 161 1.75 10.34 -28.44
C LEU A 161 1.02 9.00 -28.54
N GLU A 162 1.53 8.06 -29.35
CA GLU A 162 0.98 6.71 -29.50
C GLU A 162 1.19 5.81 -28.27
N ARG A 163 2.04 6.25 -27.33
CA ARG A 163 2.29 5.57 -26.05
C ARG A 163 1.73 6.34 -24.86
N SER A 164 1.41 7.62 -25.02
CA SER A 164 0.68 8.42 -24.03
C SER A 164 -0.77 7.96 -23.91
N GLY A 165 -1.43 8.32 -22.81
CA GLY A 165 -2.82 7.94 -22.56
C GLY A 165 -3.64 9.02 -21.87
N ASP A 166 -4.92 9.06 -22.21
CA ASP A 166 -5.91 9.90 -21.54
C ASP A 166 -6.22 9.38 -20.12
N ALA A 167 -6.88 10.20 -19.31
CA ALA A 167 -7.37 9.77 -18.00
C ALA A 167 -8.34 8.59 -18.12
N SER A 168 -8.18 7.59 -17.27
CA SER A 168 -8.98 6.36 -17.35
C SER A 168 -10.43 6.51 -16.87
N GLY A 169 -10.71 7.54 -16.07
CA GLY A 169 -11.90 7.55 -15.21
C GLY A 169 -11.84 6.48 -14.12
N ASP A 170 -12.98 6.21 -13.48
CA ASP A 170 -13.10 5.24 -12.39
C ASP A 170 -13.23 3.81 -12.94
N LEU A 171 -12.23 2.98 -12.68
CA LEU A 171 -12.15 1.58 -13.10
C LEU A 171 -12.40 0.65 -11.93
N GLN A 172 -13.42 -0.20 -12.04
CA GLN A 172 -13.72 -1.21 -11.02
C GLN A 172 -12.64 -2.30 -11.06
N SER A 173 -11.87 -2.41 -9.99
CA SER A 173 -10.65 -3.21 -9.95
C SER A 173 -10.65 -4.17 -8.76
N GLY A 174 -9.76 -5.16 -8.80
CA GLY A 174 -9.63 -6.14 -7.74
C GLY A 174 -8.24 -6.78 -7.72
N MET A 175 -7.88 -7.32 -6.57
CA MET A 175 -6.60 -7.97 -6.36
C MET A 175 -6.77 -9.20 -5.48
N LEU A 176 -6.14 -10.30 -5.89
CA LEU A 176 -5.95 -11.48 -5.05
C LEU A 176 -4.50 -11.51 -4.59
N LEU A 177 -4.31 -11.76 -3.31
CA LEU A 177 -3.02 -11.81 -2.65
C LEU A 177 -2.77 -13.19 -2.07
N GLN A 178 -1.53 -13.64 -2.13
CA GLN A 178 -1.06 -14.87 -1.51
C GLN A 178 0.03 -14.55 -0.48
N TRP A 179 -0.18 -14.97 0.76
CA TRP A 179 0.81 -14.88 1.82
C TRP A 179 1.95 -15.87 1.60
N ARG A 180 3.19 -15.37 1.72
CA ARG A 180 4.44 -16.13 1.66
C ARG A 180 5.15 -16.05 2.99
N ALA A 181 5.06 -17.13 3.76
CA ALA A 181 5.68 -17.22 5.09
C ALA A 181 7.21 -17.12 5.03
N ASP A 182 7.83 -17.57 3.94
CA ASP A 182 9.27 -17.46 3.71
C ASP A 182 9.73 -16.01 3.45
N LEU A 183 8.84 -15.15 2.97
CA LEU A 183 9.12 -13.72 2.72
C LEU A 183 8.56 -12.79 3.81
N ASN A 184 7.68 -13.34 4.68
CA ASN A 184 6.81 -12.56 5.56
C ASN A 184 6.14 -11.42 4.80
N SER A 185 5.46 -11.73 3.69
CA SER A 185 4.78 -10.74 2.88
C SER A 185 3.70 -11.35 1.99
N TRP A 186 2.88 -10.48 1.43
CA TRP A 186 1.91 -10.81 0.39
C TRP A 186 2.59 -10.78 -0.98
N LEU A 187 2.06 -11.55 -1.94
CA LEU A 187 2.36 -11.45 -3.36
C LEU A 187 1.06 -11.35 -4.14
N VAL A 188 1.06 -10.61 -5.25
CA VAL A 188 -0.13 -10.51 -6.12
C VAL A 188 -0.28 -11.77 -6.95
N SER A 189 -1.39 -12.48 -6.77
CA SER A 189 -1.73 -13.67 -7.56
C SER A 189 -2.73 -13.39 -8.69
N SER A 190 -3.54 -12.34 -8.54
CA SER A 190 -4.42 -11.85 -9.60
C SER A 190 -4.60 -10.35 -9.46
N LEU A 191 -4.70 -9.66 -10.60
CA LEU A 191 -5.03 -8.24 -10.70
C LEU A 191 -6.07 -8.10 -11.81
N THR A 192 -7.13 -7.34 -11.53
CA THR A 192 -8.10 -6.90 -12.53
C THR A 192 -8.20 -5.39 -12.50
N VAL A 193 -8.27 -4.79 -13.69
CA VAL A 193 -8.49 -3.36 -13.91
C VAL A 193 -9.59 -3.26 -14.97
N GLY A 194 -10.70 -2.63 -14.60
CA GLY A 194 -11.95 -2.60 -15.38
C GLY A 194 -12.02 -1.55 -16.47
#